data_AF-X1V7H7-F1
#
_entry.id   AF-X1V7H7-F1
#
_cell.length_a   1.000
_cell.length_b   1.000
_cell.length_c   1.000
_cell.angle_alpha   90.00
_cell.angle_beta   90.00
_cell.angle_gamma   90.00
#
_symmetry.space_group_name_H-M   'P 1'
#
loop_
_entity.id
_entity.type
_entity.pdbx_description
1 polymer ?
#
loop_
_entity_poly.entity_id
_entity_poly.type
_entity_poly.pdbx_seq_one_letter_code
_entity_poly.pdbx_strand_id
1 'polypeptide(L)'
;VEGLSKRNAQAQATRLGVTGSLGVPIGKTLGQMPLYGTWEDMHIDIWGPRTGKTTSRAVPAILEAPGGVLVTSNKRDVVDATRDVRAEAGPVWVFDPQGIALEQPTWWWNPLSYVTDEVRAAKLADHFASGSRDPGAKTDAYFDPAGQDLLAGLLLAAALDSRPITDVYGWLTRPTEEEPIGILRRGGYDLTADQVRGVITAPEKQRGGIYGTAQQMASCLTNRQVAAWVNPQGEPDL
;
A
#
# COMPACT_ATOMS: atom_id res chain seq x y z
N VAL A 1 15.56 -22.90 -22.92
CA VAL A 1 16.55 -22.78 -21.80
C VAL A 1 17.57 -21.69 -22.05
N GLU A 2 17.96 -21.41 -23.30
CA GLU A 2 18.98 -20.39 -23.61
C GLU A 2 18.68 -19.00 -23.01
N GLY A 3 17.42 -18.57 -23.00
CA GLY A 3 16.98 -17.33 -22.35
C GLY A 3 17.17 -17.29 -20.83
N LEU A 4 17.22 -18.45 -20.15
CA LEU A 4 17.48 -18.54 -18.70
C LEU A 4 18.94 -18.82 -18.38
N SER A 5 19.81 -18.83 -19.39
CA SER A 5 21.23 -19.13 -19.20
C SER A 5 21.95 -17.98 -18.49
N LYS A 6 23.02 -18.32 -17.75
CA LYS A 6 23.93 -17.33 -17.16
C LYS A 6 24.45 -16.31 -18.19
N ARG A 7 24.73 -16.77 -19.43
CA ARG A 7 25.23 -15.91 -20.51
C ARG A 7 24.18 -14.87 -20.92
N ASN A 8 22.92 -15.27 -21.07
CA ASN A 8 21.84 -14.34 -21.42
C ASN A 8 21.59 -13.33 -20.29
N ALA A 9 21.52 -13.81 -19.05
CA ALA A 9 21.34 -12.97 -17.87
C ALA A 9 22.47 -11.93 -17.73
N GLN A 10 23.73 -12.34 -17.91
CA GLN A 10 24.87 -11.43 -17.91
C GLN A 10 24.78 -10.37 -19.01
N ALA A 11 24.44 -10.76 -20.25
CA ALA A 11 24.34 -9.83 -21.36
C ALA A 11 23.25 -8.76 -21.10
N GLN A 12 22.12 -9.18 -20.54
CA GLN A 12 21.02 -8.28 -20.17
C GLN A 12 21.40 -7.37 -19.00
N ALA A 13 22.01 -7.91 -17.94
CA ALA A 13 22.50 -7.11 -16.82
C ALA A 13 23.50 -6.03 -17.29
N THR A 14 24.48 -6.41 -18.13
CA THR A 14 25.45 -5.46 -18.70
C THR A 14 24.76 -4.39 -19.55
N ARG A 15 23.78 -4.76 -20.38
CA ARG A 15 23.00 -3.80 -21.18
C ARG A 15 22.25 -2.78 -20.31
N LEU A 16 21.76 -3.21 -19.16
CA LEU A 16 21.07 -2.36 -18.17
C LEU A 16 22.03 -1.56 -17.27
N GLY A 17 23.34 -1.70 -17.47
CA GLY A 17 24.35 -1.04 -16.61
C GLY A 17 24.46 -1.64 -15.21
N VAL A 18 23.89 -2.83 -14.98
CA VAL A 18 23.98 -3.54 -13.70
C VAL A 18 25.32 -4.27 -13.62
N THR A 19 26.08 -3.98 -12.56
CA THR A 19 27.35 -4.65 -12.25
C THR A 19 27.22 -5.46 -10.95
N GLY A 20 27.93 -6.58 -10.85
CA GLY A 20 27.92 -7.42 -9.65
C GLY A 20 26.71 -8.34 -9.47
N SER A 21 25.65 -8.20 -10.28
CA SER A 21 24.45 -9.03 -10.21
C SER A 21 23.94 -9.42 -11.60
N LEU A 22 23.57 -10.69 -11.76
CA LEU A 22 23.22 -11.27 -13.07
C LEU A 22 21.71 -11.24 -13.37
N GLY A 23 20.88 -11.27 -12.33
CA GLY A 23 19.47 -11.57 -12.44
C GLY A 23 19.00 -12.35 -11.22
N VAL A 24 17.72 -12.73 -11.22
CA VAL A 24 17.13 -13.49 -10.12
C VAL A 24 17.47 -14.98 -10.26
N PRO A 25 18.16 -15.61 -9.31
CA PRO A 25 18.42 -17.05 -9.36
C PRO A 25 17.11 -17.85 -9.36
N ILE A 26 16.92 -18.72 -10.36
CA ILE A 26 15.74 -19.62 -10.45
C ILE A 26 16.07 -21.00 -9.89
N GLY A 27 17.26 -21.52 -10.22
CA GLY A 27 17.66 -22.87 -9.83
C GLY A 27 18.80 -23.40 -10.68
N LYS A 28 18.88 -24.73 -10.81
CA LYS A 28 19.89 -25.39 -11.65
C LYS A 28 19.23 -26.47 -12.50
N THR A 29 19.79 -26.72 -13.68
CA THR A 29 19.42 -27.89 -14.49
C THR A 29 19.92 -29.19 -13.83
N LEU A 30 19.47 -30.36 -14.30
CA LEU A 30 20.00 -31.66 -13.85
C LEU A 30 21.52 -31.77 -14.06
N GLY A 31 22.05 -31.13 -15.11
CA GLY A 31 23.48 -31.00 -15.39
C GLY A 31 24.18 -29.91 -14.56
N GLN A 32 23.58 -29.44 -13.46
CA GLN A 32 24.13 -28.45 -12.53
C GLN A 32 24.38 -27.04 -13.12
N MET A 33 23.85 -26.74 -14.31
CA MET A 33 23.98 -25.40 -14.88
C MET A 33 23.01 -24.43 -14.20
N PRO A 34 23.47 -23.28 -13.69
CA PRO A 34 22.60 -22.31 -13.03
C PRO A 34 21.68 -21.62 -14.04
N LEU A 35 20.45 -21.39 -13.60
CA LEU A 35 19.39 -20.71 -14.35
C LEU A 35 19.01 -19.41 -13.65
N TYR A 36 18.85 -18.36 -14.45
CA TYR A 36 18.52 -17.01 -13.98
C TYR A 36 17.34 -16.47 -14.78
N GLY A 37 16.45 -15.75 -14.10
CA GLY A 37 15.58 -14.79 -14.75
C GLY A 37 16.29 -13.46 -14.83
N THR A 38 16.12 -12.73 -15.92
CA THR A 38 16.71 -11.39 -16.09
C THR A 38 16.01 -10.37 -15.19
N TRP A 39 16.61 -9.19 -15.01
CA TRP A 39 15.99 -8.11 -14.23
C TRP A 39 14.75 -7.50 -14.89
N GLU A 40 14.49 -7.83 -16.16
CA GLU A 40 13.27 -7.43 -16.88
C GLU A 40 12.18 -8.49 -16.84
N ASP A 41 12.52 -9.73 -16.48
CA ASP A 41 11.56 -10.83 -16.48
C ASP A 41 10.60 -10.74 -15.29
N MET A 42 9.30 -10.86 -15.57
CA MET A 42 8.28 -11.01 -14.55
C MET A 42 8.14 -12.48 -14.15
N HIS A 43 8.11 -12.75 -12.84
CA HIS A 43 8.04 -14.10 -12.31
C HIS A 43 6.73 -14.36 -11.56
N ILE A 44 6.11 -15.50 -11.84
CA ILE A 44 5.04 -16.07 -11.02
C ILE A 44 5.56 -17.38 -10.44
N ASP A 45 5.61 -17.44 -9.13
CA ASP A 45 6.21 -18.53 -8.36
C ASP A 45 5.10 -19.29 -7.59
N ILE A 46 4.80 -20.53 -7.98
CA ILE A 46 3.79 -21.39 -7.34
C ILE A 46 4.48 -22.43 -6.45
N TRP A 47 4.28 -22.33 -5.13
CA TRP A 47 4.96 -23.15 -4.14
C TRP A 47 3.98 -23.72 -3.11
N GLY A 48 4.15 -24.99 -2.75
CA GLY A 48 3.43 -25.59 -1.63
C GLY A 48 3.92 -25.07 -0.27
N PRO A 49 3.15 -25.19 0.82
CA PRO A 49 3.63 -24.84 2.15
C PRO A 49 4.91 -25.60 2.54
N ARG A 50 5.86 -24.93 3.22
CA ARG A 50 7.13 -25.51 3.74
C ARG A 50 8.09 -26.07 2.68
N THR A 51 7.99 -25.62 1.44
CA THR A 51 8.86 -26.07 0.32
C THR A 51 10.09 -25.18 0.09
N GLY A 52 10.36 -24.23 0.99
CA GLY A 52 11.54 -23.35 0.89
C GLY A 52 11.36 -22.11 0.01
N LYS A 53 10.13 -21.69 -0.30
CA LYS A 53 9.84 -20.45 -1.06
C LYS A 53 10.65 -19.25 -0.56
N THR A 54 10.66 -19.01 0.76
CA THR A 54 11.37 -17.87 1.34
C THR A 54 12.87 -18.01 1.15
N THR A 55 13.46 -19.11 1.62
CA THR A 55 14.91 -19.30 1.69
C THR A 55 15.57 -19.51 0.33
N SER A 56 14.90 -20.19 -0.59
CA SER A 56 15.49 -20.61 -1.87
C SER A 56 15.15 -19.68 -3.03
N ARG A 57 14.15 -18.79 -2.87
CA ARG A 57 13.67 -17.92 -3.94
C ARG A 57 13.59 -16.45 -3.54
N ALA A 58 12.83 -16.12 -2.48
CA ALA A 58 12.62 -14.73 -2.09
C ALA A 58 13.91 -14.07 -1.54
N VAL A 59 14.58 -14.71 -0.58
CA VAL A 59 15.81 -14.18 0.03
C VAL A 59 16.92 -13.95 -1.01
N PRO A 60 17.27 -14.94 -1.87
CA PRO A 60 18.26 -14.70 -2.91
C PRO A 60 17.87 -13.57 -3.87
N ALA A 61 16.59 -13.46 -4.26
CA ALA A 61 16.13 -12.39 -5.14
C ALA A 61 16.33 -11.00 -4.51
N ILE A 62 16.07 -10.86 -3.22
CA ILE A 62 16.23 -9.60 -2.47
C ILE A 62 17.70 -9.23 -2.32
N LEU A 63 18.54 -10.20 -1.97
CA LEU A 63 19.97 -9.96 -1.75
C LEU A 63 20.72 -9.65 -3.05
N GLU A 64 20.36 -10.31 -4.15
CA GLU A 64 20.96 -10.09 -5.48
C GLU A 64 20.44 -8.83 -6.18
N ALA A 65 19.35 -8.21 -5.69
CA ALA A 65 18.75 -7.06 -6.34
C ALA A 65 19.73 -5.87 -6.40
N PRO A 66 19.99 -5.31 -7.60
CA PRO A 66 21.04 -4.32 -7.80
C PRO A 66 20.70 -2.91 -7.29
N GLY A 67 19.45 -2.69 -6.86
CA GLY A 67 18.96 -1.41 -6.37
C GLY A 67 17.95 -1.57 -5.24
N GLY A 68 17.07 -0.59 -5.05
CA GLY A 68 16.02 -0.64 -4.03
C GLY A 68 15.08 -1.84 -4.21
N VAL A 69 14.61 -2.39 -3.09
CA VAL A 69 13.71 -3.55 -3.06
C VAL A 69 12.51 -3.22 -2.18
N LEU A 70 11.30 -3.42 -2.71
CA LEU A 70 10.07 -3.42 -1.94
C LEU A 70 9.55 -4.86 -1.84
N VAL A 71 9.40 -5.37 -0.64
CA VAL A 71 8.87 -6.72 -0.40
C VAL A 71 7.72 -6.65 0.60
N THR A 72 6.63 -7.34 0.28
CA THR A 72 5.52 -7.57 1.20
C THR A 72 5.57 -9.01 1.71
N SER A 73 5.42 -9.20 3.01
CA SER A 73 5.40 -10.52 3.64
C SER A 73 4.41 -10.51 4.80
N ASN A 74 3.74 -11.65 5.02
CA ASN A 74 2.90 -11.89 6.20
C ASN A 74 3.63 -12.64 7.32
N LYS A 75 4.98 -12.70 7.23
CA LYS A 75 5.88 -13.35 8.20
C LYS A 75 7.15 -12.51 8.34
N ARG A 76 7.78 -12.63 9.51
CA ARG A 76 9.06 -11.97 9.82
C ARG A 76 10.30 -12.56 9.13
N ASP A 77 10.17 -13.76 8.56
CA ASP A 77 11.28 -14.55 7.99
C ASP A 77 12.10 -13.81 6.92
N VAL A 78 11.44 -13.06 6.03
CA VAL A 78 12.11 -12.26 5.00
C VAL A 78 12.93 -11.13 5.59
N VAL A 79 12.35 -10.38 6.53
CA VAL A 79 13.01 -9.21 7.15
C VAL A 79 14.20 -9.68 7.96
N ASP A 80 14.02 -10.70 8.81
CA ASP A 80 15.09 -11.26 9.63
C ASP A 80 16.27 -11.77 8.77
N ALA A 81 15.98 -12.36 7.59
CA ALA A 81 17.01 -12.94 6.73
C ALA A 81 17.74 -11.93 5.83
N THR A 82 17.16 -10.76 5.57
CA THR A 82 17.69 -9.84 4.54
C THR A 82 18.11 -8.47 5.06
N ARG A 83 17.54 -7.98 6.17
CA ARG A 83 17.72 -6.59 6.60
C ARG A 83 19.19 -6.23 6.87
N ASP A 84 19.94 -7.09 7.58
CA ASP A 84 21.29 -6.73 8.04
C ASP A 84 22.26 -6.69 6.85
N VAL A 85 22.10 -7.62 5.90
CA VAL A 85 22.88 -7.65 4.65
C VAL A 85 22.52 -6.45 3.76
N ARG A 86 21.23 -6.10 3.66
CA ARG A 86 20.79 -4.95 2.86
C ARG A 86 21.19 -3.62 3.48
N ALA A 87 21.31 -3.55 4.81
CA ALA A 87 21.76 -2.37 5.54
C ALA A 87 23.22 -1.99 5.22
N GLU A 88 24.04 -2.93 4.75
CA GLU A 88 25.40 -2.65 4.27
C GLU A 88 25.41 -1.81 2.98
N ALA A 89 24.34 -1.89 2.18
CA ALA A 89 24.22 -1.20 0.89
C ALA A 89 23.38 0.09 0.94
N GLY A 90 22.54 0.26 1.96
CA GLY A 90 21.67 1.44 2.08
C GLY A 90 20.64 1.32 3.21
N PRO A 91 19.79 2.35 3.39
CA PRO A 91 18.76 2.33 4.43
C PRO A 91 17.76 1.19 4.22
N VAL A 92 17.28 0.64 5.33
CA VAL A 92 16.24 -0.38 5.37
C VAL A 92 15.09 0.13 6.22
N TRP A 93 13.90 0.20 5.63
CA TRP A 93 12.67 0.59 6.31
C TRP A 93 11.75 -0.61 6.42
N VAL A 94 11.26 -0.88 7.63
CA VAL A 94 10.28 -1.93 7.90
C VAL A 94 8.96 -1.25 8.27
N PHE A 95 7.88 -1.56 7.55
CA PHE A 95 6.53 -1.11 7.83
C PHE A 95 5.74 -2.26 8.45
N ASP A 96 5.51 -2.24 9.77
CA ASP A 96 4.88 -3.35 10.50
C ASP A 96 3.62 -2.94 11.27
N PRO A 97 2.54 -2.51 10.58
CA PRO A 97 1.30 -2.07 11.21
C PRO A 97 0.53 -3.16 11.97
N GLN A 98 0.88 -4.43 11.76
CA GLN A 98 0.27 -5.58 12.43
C GLN A 98 1.17 -6.21 13.51
N GLY A 99 2.39 -5.69 13.73
CA GLY A 99 3.32 -6.20 14.73
C GLY A 99 3.81 -7.63 14.46
N ILE A 100 3.90 -8.05 13.19
CA ILE A 100 4.35 -9.39 12.81
C ILE A 100 5.86 -9.56 12.97
N ALA A 101 6.63 -8.52 12.63
CA ALA A 101 8.08 -8.46 12.82
C ALA A 101 8.46 -7.98 14.24
N LEU A 102 7.50 -7.39 14.96
CA LEU A 102 7.68 -6.73 16.28
C LEU A 102 8.53 -5.46 16.17
N GLU A 103 8.47 -4.78 15.03
CA GLU A 103 9.21 -3.54 14.78
C GLU A 103 8.56 -2.36 15.50
N GLN A 104 9.37 -1.41 15.98
CA GLN A 104 8.86 -0.14 16.50
C GLN A 104 8.68 0.88 15.36
N PRO A 105 7.65 1.73 15.40
CA PRO A 105 7.42 2.75 14.38
C PRO A 105 8.43 3.90 14.53
N THR A 106 9.62 3.74 13.93
CA THR A 106 10.67 4.78 13.88
C THR A 106 10.55 5.70 12.67
N TRP A 107 9.59 5.44 11.79
CA TRP A 107 9.23 6.23 10.63
C TRP A 107 7.75 6.01 10.34
N TRP A 108 7.15 6.87 9.54
CA TRP A 108 5.76 6.76 9.14
C TRP A 108 5.59 7.10 7.66
N TRP A 109 4.53 6.57 7.06
CA TRP A 109 4.16 6.84 5.68
C TRP A 109 2.86 7.64 5.65
N ASN A 110 2.85 8.80 5.00
CA ASN A 110 1.61 9.53 4.74
C ASN A 110 0.86 8.96 3.53
N PRO A 111 -0.28 8.24 3.68
CA PRO A 111 -1.01 7.72 2.52
C PRO A 111 -1.67 8.84 1.70
N LEU A 112 -1.96 9.99 2.33
CA LEU A 112 -2.53 11.16 1.66
C LEU A 112 -1.53 11.87 0.75
N SER A 113 -0.22 11.60 0.86
CA SER A 113 0.78 12.10 -0.10
C SER A 113 0.54 11.62 -1.54
N TYR A 114 -0.20 10.52 -1.70
CA TYR A 114 -0.64 10.04 -3.01
C TYR A 114 -1.76 10.92 -3.60
N VAL A 115 -2.59 11.54 -2.76
CA VAL A 115 -3.82 12.23 -3.16
C VAL A 115 -3.50 13.66 -3.60
N THR A 116 -3.35 13.86 -4.92
CA THR A 116 -3.09 15.17 -5.53
C THR A 116 -4.31 15.78 -6.21
N ASP A 117 -5.36 14.99 -6.39
CA ASP A 117 -6.58 15.33 -7.12
C ASP A 117 -7.70 14.33 -6.75
N GLU A 118 -8.92 14.60 -7.23
CA GLU A 118 -10.11 13.79 -7.02
C GLU A 118 -9.98 12.37 -7.61
N VAL A 119 -9.23 12.20 -8.70
CA VAL A 119 -9.02 10.90 -9.33
C VAL A 119 -8.16 10.00 -8.45
N ARG A 120 -7.09 10.55 -7.86
CA ARG A 120 -6.24 9.82 -6.91
C ARG A 120 -6.93 9.60 -5.57
N ALA A 121 -7.76 10.54 -5.12
CA ALA A 121 -8.60 10.35 -3.95
C ALA A 121 -9.57 9.16 -4.12
N ALA A 122 -10.23 9.07 -5.28
CA ALA A 122 -11.12 7.97 -5.63
C ALA A 122 -10.39 6.61 -5.68
N LYS A 123 -9.17 6.58 -6.24
CA LYS A 123 -8.33 5.38 -6.24
C LYS A 123 -7.90 4.94 -4.84
N LEU A 124 -7.55 5.89 -3.97
CA LEU A 124 -7.23 5.56 -2.59
C LEU A 124 -8.46 5.02 -1.86
N ALA A 125 -9.62 5.65 -2.03
CA ALA A 125 -10.89 5.16 -1.47
C ALA A 125 -11.23 3.74 -1.95
N ASP A 126 -10.95 3.42 -3.22
CA ASP A 126 -11.11 2.06 -3.77
C ASP A 126 -10.21 1.02 -3.07
N HIS A 127 -8.98 1.39 -2.70
CA HIS A 127 -8.11 0.52 -1.91
C HIS A 127 -8.66 0.27 -0.49
N PHE A 128 -9.24 1.29 0.17
CA PHE A 128 -9.94 1.09 1.44
C PHE A 128 -11.17 0.19 1.27
N ALA A 129 -11.98 0.45 0.25
CA ALA A 129 -13.20 -0.30 -0.04
C ALA A 129 -12.94 -1.77 -0.39
N SER A 130 -11.83 -2.06 -1.08
CA SER A 130 -11.43 -3.44 -1.39
C SER A 130 -10.79 -4.15 -0.20
N GLY A 131 -10.02 -3.44 0.62
CA GLY A 131 -9.35 -3.99 1.80
C GLY A 131 -10.28 -4.31 2.98
N SER A 132 -11.44 -3.65 3.09
CA SER A 132 -12.39 -3.83 4.19
C SER A 132 -13.44 -4.92 3.93
N ARG A 133 -13.43 -5.58 2.77
CA ARG A 133 -14.45 -6.56 2.38
C ARG A 133 -14.08 -7.96 2.89
N ASP A 134 -14.98 -8.57 3.66
CA ASP A 134 -14.88 -9.98 3.99
C ASP A 134 -15.10 -10.86 2.74
N PRO A 135 -14.39 -11.99 2.62
CA PRO A 135 -14.62 -12.95 1.55
C PRO A 135 -16.09 -13.42 1.51
N GLY A 136 -16.79 -13.11 0.42
CA GLY A 136 -18.20 -13.50 0.23
C GLY A 136 -19.24 -12.51 0.77
N ALA A 137 -18.82 -11.33 1.27
CA ALA A 137 -19.75 -10.26 1.63
C ALA A 137 -20.57 -9.80 0.41
N LYS A 138 -21.88 -9.66 0.59
CA LYS A 138 -22.77 -9.12 -0.45
C LYS A 138 -22.55 -7.61 -0.55
N THR A 139 -22.41 -7.12 -1.78
CA THR A 139 -22.28 -5.70 -2.09
C THR A 139 -23.65 -5.03 -2.11
N ASP A 140 -23.78 -3.86 -1.48
CA ASP A 140 -24.97 -3.02 -1.67
C ASP A 140 -24.76 -2.13 -2.89
N ALA A 141 -25.59 -2.31 -3.92
CA ALA A 141 -25.44 -1.61 -5.19
C ALA A 141 -25.62 -0.09 -5.10
N TYR A 142 -26.20 0.42 -4.02
CA TYR A 142 -26.41 1.84 -3.78
C TYR A 142 -25.44 2.40 -2.74
N PHE A 143 -25.32 1.75 -1.59
CA PHE A 143 -24.52 2.28 -0.48
C PHE A 143 -23.02 2.07 -0.67
N ASP A 144 -22.56 1.01 -1.33
CA ASP A 144 -21.13 0.80 -1.56
C ASP A 144 -20.52 1.91 -2.43
N PRO A 145 -21.07 2.26 -3.61
CA PRO A 145 -20.54 3.35 -4.42
C PRO A 145 -20.65 4.70 -3.71
N ALA A 146 -21.81 4.98 -3.09
CA ALA A 146 -22.03 6.26 -2.41
C ALA A 146 -21.10 6.46 -1.20
N GLY A 147 -20.80 5.38 -0.45
CA GLY A 147 -19.87 5.41 0.66
C GLY A 147 -18.42 5.60 0.21
N GLN A 148 -18.02 4.94 -0.88
CA GLN A 148 -16.70 5.11 -1.49
C GLN A 148 -16.50 6.54 -2.02
N ASP A 149 -17.51 7.11 -2.66
CA ASP A 149 -17.53 8.50 -3.15
C ASP A 149 -17.40 9.51 -2.00
N LEU A 150 -18.16 9.31 -0.92
CA LEU A 150 -18.03 10.12 0.30
C LEU A 150 -16.60 10.04 0.86
N LEU A 151 -16.07 8.82 1.00
CA LEU A 151 -14.72 8.60 1.52
C LEU A 151 -13.67 9.28 0.63
N ALA A 152 -13.80 9.22 -0.70
CA ALA A 152 -12.91 9.91 -1.63
C ALA A 152 -12.93 11.43 -1.42
N GLY A 153 -14.11 12.04 -1.30
CA GLY A 153 -14.23 13.47 -1.01
C GLY A 153 -13.58 13.89 0.32
N LEU A 154 -13.73 13.06 1.36
CA LEU A 154 -13.11 13.32 2.67
C LEU A 154 -11.58 13.12 2.64
N LEU A 155 -11.07 12.10 1.94
CA LEU A 155 -9.63 11.91 1.75
C LEU A 155 -8.99 13.08 1.01
N LEU A 156 -9.68 13.60 -0.03
CA LEU A 156 -9.23 14.78 -0.76
C LEU A 156 -9.19 16.02 0.15
N ALA A 157 -10.24 16.24 0.95
CA ALA A 157 -10.26 17.33 1.92
C ALA A 157 -9.08 17.22 2.91
N ALA A 158 -8.84 16.04 3.48
CA ALA A 158 -7.72 15.84 4.40
C ALA A 158 -6.36 16.11 3.74
N ALA A 159 -6.17 15.68 2.49
CA ALA A 159 -4.93 15.93 1.75
C ALA A 159 -4.70 17.42 1.49
N LEU A 160 -5.73 18.17 1.08
CA LEU A 160 -5.65 19.61 0.79
C LEU A 160 -5.29 20.45 2.02
N ASP A 161 -5.77 20.06 3.20
CA ASP A 161 -5.54 20.77 4.46
C ASP A 161 -4.39 20.16 5.28
N SER A 162 -3.62 19.24 4.69
CA SER A 162 -2.48 18.55 5.32
C SER A 162 -2.83 17.91 6.67
N ARG A 163 -4.03 17.31 6.77
CA ARG A 163 -4.52 16.65 7.98
C ARG A 163 -3.96 15.22 8.10
N PRO A 164 -3.82 14.68 9.32
CA PRO A 164 -3.64 13.24 9.52
C PRO A 164 -4.79 12.45 8.88
N ILE A 165 -4.50 11.29 8.29
CA ILE A 165 -5.53 10.49 7.62
C ILE A 165 -6.61 10.01 8.62
N THR A 166 -6.29 9.90 9.90
CA THR A 166 -7.26 9.57 10.96
C THR A 166 -8.37 10.60 11.14
N ASP A 167 -8.17 11.85 10.74
CA ASP A 167 -9.20 12.89 10.83
C ASP A 167 -10.40 12.58 9.93
N VAL A 168 -10.16 11.85 8.82
CA VAL A 168 -11.22 11.34 7.92
C VAL A 168 -12.19 10.45 8.68
N TYR A 169 -11.69 9.56 9.54
CA TYR A 169 -12.56 8.75 10.40
C TYR A 169 -13.34 9.61 11.40
N GLY A 170 -12.71 10.67 11.91
CA GLY A 170 -13.36 11.69 12.73
C GLY A 170 -14.57 12.32 12.03
N TRP A 171 -14.41 12.80 10.80
CA TRP A 171 -15.52 13.36 10.00
C TRP A 171 -16.60 12.33 9.69
N LEU A 172 -16.23 11.08 9.44
CA LEU A 172 -17.19 10.00 9.22
C LEU A 172 -18.05 9.67 10.46
N THR A 173 -17.57 9.97 11.67
CA THR A 173 -18.38 9.84 12.91
C THR A 173 -19.28 11.04 13.19
N ARG A 174 -19.18 12.12 12.41
CA ARG A 174 -19.95 13.36 12.58
C ARG A 174 -20.67 13.73 11.26
N PRO A 175 -21.80 13.08 10.93
CA PRO A 175 -22.46 13.23 9.62
C PRO A 175 -23.05 14.61 9.29
N THR A 176 -22.89 15.58 10.19
CA THR A 176 -23.34 16.97 10.03
C THR A 176 -22.18 17.96 9.99
N GLU A 177 -20.92 17.47 10.05
CA GLU A 177 -19.73 18.30 9.99
C GLU A 177 -19.53 18.84 8.57
N GLU A 178 -19.46 20.17 8.43
CA GLU A 178 -19.31 20.84 7.13
C GLU A 178 -17.87 21.29 6.84
N GLU A 179 -16.95 21.17 7.80
CA GLU A 179 -15.53 21.51 7.62
C GLU A 179 -14.92 20.96 6.32
N PRO A 180 -15.09 19.67 5.93
CA PRO A 180 -14.53 19.13 4.69
C PRO A 180 -15.01 19.88 3.44
N ILE A 181 -16.27 20.33 3.43
CA ILE A 181 -16.83 21.09 2.31
C ILE A 181 -16.09 22.41 2.15
N GLY A 182 -15.83 23.10 3.26
CA GLY A 182 -15.09 24.36 3.27
C GLY A 182 -13.66 24.20 2.75
N ILE A 183 -12.99 23.11 3.13
CA ILE A 183 -11.65 22.77 2.64
C ILE A 183 -11.66 22.52 1.13
N LEU A 184 -12.57 21.66 0.65
CA LEU A 184 -12.69 21.33 -0.78
C LEU A 184 -12.91 22.57 -1.65
N ARG A 185 -13.77 23.49 -1.20
CA ARG A 185 -14.01 24.77 -1.90
C ARG A 185 -12.78 25.66 -1.96
N ARG A 186 -12.04 25.80 -0.85
CA ARG A 186 -10.77 26.54 -0.85
C ARG A 186 -9.74 25.92 -1.79
N GLY A 187 -9.77 24.60 -1.94
CA GLY A 187 -8.94 23.87 -2.89
C GLY A 187 -9.41 23.91 -4.35
N GLY A 188 -10.54 24.56 -4.66
CA GLY A 188 -11.09 24.66 -6.02
C GLY A 188 -11.90 23.43 -6.49
N TYR A 189 -12.26 22.53 -5.57
CA TYR A 189 -13.03 21.30 -5.87
C TYR A 189 -14.52 21.49 -5.58
N ASP A 190 -15.15 22.47 -6.22
CA ASP A 190 -16.54 22.85 -5.94
C ASP A 190 -17.53 21.71 -6.16
N LEU A 191 -17.36 20.92 -7.22
CA LEU A 191 -18.26 19.80 -7.53
C LEU A 191 -18.14 18.67 -6.50
N THR A 192 -16.93 18.35 -6.05
CA THR A 192 -16.71 17.38 -4.96
C THR A 192 -17.27 17.89 -3.65
N ALA A 193 -17.13 19.19 -3.38
CA ALA A 193 -17.70 19.83 -2.20
C ALA A 193 -19.24 19.73 -2.20
N ASP A 194 -19.87 19.97 -3.35
CA ASP A 194 -21.33 19.86 -3.49
C ASP A 194 -21.82 18.41 -3.41
N GLN A 195 -21.04 17.44 -3.91
CA GLN A 195 -21.30 16.01 -3.72
C GLN A 195 -21.29 15.62 -2.24
N VAL A 196 -20.26 16.01 -1.50
CA VAL A 196 -20.16 15.76 -0.04
C VAL A 196 -21.31 16.45 0.70
N ARG A 197 -21.63 17.70 0.36
CA ARG A 197 -22.80 18.40 0.94
C ARG A 197 -24.09 17.63 0.68
N GLY A 198 -24.27 17.13 -0.54
CA GLY A 198 -25.45 16.35 -0.92
C GLY A 198 -25.70 15.18 0.04
N VAL A 199 -24.64 14.46 0.42
CA VAL A 199 -24.72 13.37 1.41
C VAL A 199 -25.04 13.89 2.82
N ILE A 200 -24.39 14.97 3.27
CA ILE A 200 -24.63 15.58 4.60
C ILE A 200 -26.08 16.04 4.76
N THR A 201 -26.69 16.56 3.69
CA THR A 201 -28.08 17.06 3.69
C THR A 201 -29.12 15.98 3.36
N ALA A 202 -28.70 14.75 3.04
CA ALA A 202 -29.60 13.67 2.70
C ALA A 202 -30.50 13.28 3.89
N PRO A 203 -31.69 12.68 3.64
CA PRO A 203 -32.55 12.15 4.69
C PRO A 203 -31.79 11.24 5.67
N GLU A 204 -32.11 11.32 6.96
CA GLU A 204 -31.34 10.69 8.05
C GLU A 204 -30.97 9.23 7.79
N LYS A 205 -31.94 8.42 7.33
CA LYS A 205 -31.72 7.00 7.03
C LYS A 205 -30.72 6.78 5.89
N GLN A 206 -30.80 7.59 4.83
CA GLN A 206 -29.93 7.49 3.68
C GLN A 206 -28.52 7.97 4.03
N ARG A 207 -28.42 9.13 4.71
CA ARG A 207 -27.16 9.66 5.23
C ARG A 207 -26.47 8.65 6.14
N GLY A 208 -27.19 8.10 7.12
CA GLY A 208 -26.66 7.10 8.05
C GLY A 208 -26.13 5.85 7.33
N GLY A 209 -26.82 5.37 6.29
CA GLY A 209 -26.36 4.25 5.47
C GLY A 209 -25.05 4.55 4.74
N ILE A 210 -24.96 5.69 4.06
CA ILE A 210 -23.76 6.09 3.30
C ILE A 210 -22.56 6.28 4.24
N TYR A 211 -22.75 7.00 5.36
CA TYR A 211 -21.70 7.20 6.36
C TYR A 211 -21.26 5.88 7.01
N GLY A 212 -22.21 5.00 7.34
CA GLY A 212 -21.89 3.68 7.90
C GLY A 212 -21.04 2.83 6.96
N THR A 213 -21.35 2.84 5.67
CA THR A 213 -20.53 2.15 4.65
C THR A 213 -19.14 2.75 4.55
N ALA A 214 -19.01 4.08 4.49
CA ALA A 214 -17.71 4.74 4.46
C ALA A 214 -16.88 4.51 5.75
N GLN A 215 -17.53 4.47 6.92
CA GLN A 215 -16.90 4.12 8.20
C GLN A 215 -16.34 2.69 8.19
N GLN A 216 -17.07 1.73 7.61
CA GLN A 216 -16.60 0.36 7.48
C GLN A 216 -15.33 0.29 6.61
N MET A 217 -15.30 1.01 5.49
CA MET A 217 -14.14 1.10 4.60
C MET A 217 -12.91 1.69 5.31
N ALA A 218 -13.11 2.74 6.11
CA ALA A 218 -12.04 3.43 6.84
C ALA A 218 -11.73 2.82 8.22
N SER A 219 -12.34 1.68 8.59
CA SER A 219 -12.29 1.12 9.95
C SER A 219 -10.88 0.81 10.45
N CYS A 220 -9.95 0.47 9.55
CA CYS A 220 -8.54 0.20 9.90
C CYS A 220 -7.83 1.41 10.52
N LEU A 221 -8.30 2.64 10.25
CA LEU A 221 -7.76 3.88 10.82
C LEU A 221 -8.05 4.02 12.33
N THR A 222 -8.98 3.24 12.87
CA THR A 222 -9.26 3.20 14.32
C THR A 222 -8.23 2.39 15.10
N ASN A 223 -7.43 1.57 14.42
CA ASN A 223 -6.41 0.75 15.07
C ASN A 223 -5.21 1.63 15.45
N ARG A 224 -4.97 1.77 16.76
CA ARG A 224 -3.87 2.57 17.31
C ARG A 224 -2.50 2.13 16.81
N GLN A 225 -2.29 0.84 16.57
CA GLN A 225 -1.02 0.33 16.04
C GLN A 225 -0.82 0.83 14.61
N VAL A 226 -1.84 0.71 13.75
CA VAL A 226 -1.79 1.22 12.37
C VAL A 226 -1.59 2.73 12.36
N ALA A 227 -2.32 3.46 13.21
CA ALA A 227 -2.25 4.91 13.30
C ALA A 227 -0.83 5.44 13.58
N ALA A 228 0.00 4.70 14.33
CA ALA A 228 1.39 5.08 14.59
C ALA A 228 2.27 5.06 13.33
N TRP A 229 1.93 4.23 12.35
CA TRP A 229 2.68 4.07 11.10
C TRP A 229 2.21 4.97 9.96
N VAL A 230 1.03 5.60 10.10
CA VAL A 230 0.41 6.41 9.02
C VAL A 230 0.12 7.86 9.38
N ASN A 231 0.40 8.26 10.61
CA ASN A 231 0.26 9.64 11.06
C ASN A 231 1.59 10.20 11.58
N PRO A 232 1.80 11.53 11.51
CA PRO A 232 2.97 12.17 12.05
C PRO A 232 3.19 11.82 13.53
N GLN A 233 4.40 11.37 13.87
CA GLN A 233 4.81 11.09 15.25
C GLN A 233 5.70 12.19 15.86
N GLY A 234 6.01 13.27 15.12
CA GLY A 234 6.95 14.32 15.51
C GLY A 234 7.27 15.28 14.35
N GLU A 235 8.43 15.95 14.39
CA GLU A 235 8.94 16.69 13.21
C GLU A 235 9.01 15.74 12.00
N PRO A 236 8.71 16.23 10.78
CA PRO A 236 8.71 15.38 9.59
C PRO A 236 10.05 14.68 9.45
N ASP A 237 10.01 13.35 9.35
CA ASP A 237 11.18 12.56 8.99
C ASP A 237 11.60 12.99 7.57
N LEU A 238 12.72 13.72 7.51
CA LEU A 238 13.45 14.31 6.37
C LEU A 238 12.97 13.99 4.95
#